data_AF-A0A966N8V0-F1
#
_entry.id   AF-A0A966N8V0-F1
#
_cell.length_a   1.000
_cell.length_b   1.000
_cell.length_c   1.000
_cell.angle_alpha   90.00
_cell.angle_beta   90.00
_cell.angle_gamma   90.00
#
_symmetry.space_group_name_H-M   'P 1'
#
loop_
_entity.id
_entity.type
_entity.pdbx_description
1 polymer ?
#
loop_
_entity_poly.entity_id
_entity_poly.type
_entity_poly.pdbx_seq_one_letter_code
_entity_poly.pdbx_strand_id
1 'polypeptide(L)'
;MALIDQIFSSIPAPLISEFGINATYVKASSNQTYDPETGTVLGSTTKIAIKAVITQLKPEELQGFYQRTDVKIIFAASLLSGYYPQTTDSIEYAQNSITRTAKIIDILSYRGDNPIMHSVVARLG
;
A
#
# COMPACT_ATOMS: atom_id res chain seq x y z
N MET A 1 26.21 2.30 -2.69
CA MET A 1 25.06 2.94 -3.37
C MET A 1 25.40 3.06 -4.84
N ALA A 2 24.53 2.58 -5.73
CA ALA A 2 24.74 2.74 -7.17
C ALA A 2 24.33 4.15 -7.61
N LEU A 3 24.89 4.64 -8.72
CA LEU A 3 24.55 5.97 -9.29
C LEU A 3 23.05 6.11 -9.55
N ILE A 4 22.40 5.02 -9.95
CA ILE A 4 20.95 4.95 -10.14
C ILE A 4 20.18 5.26 -8.84
N ASP A 5 20.70 4.85 -7.68
CA ASP A 5 20.07 5.14 -6.39
C ASP A 5 20.18 6.62 -6.06
N GLN A 6 21.28 7.28 -6.43
CA GLN A 6 21.48 8.71 -6.20
C GLN A 6 20.57 9.57 -7.07
N ILE A 7 20.38 9.18 -8.33
CA ILE A 7 19.59 9.95 -9.29
C ILE A 7 18.09 9.73 -9.08
N PHE A 8 17.65 8.48 -8.93
CA PHE A 8 16.22 8.16 -8.94
C PHE A 8 15.58 8.11 -7.55
N SER A 9 16.34 8.06 -6.45
CA SER A 9 15.74 8.07 -5.10
C SER A 9 14.97 9.35 -4.78
N SER A 10 15.40 10.48 -5.35
CA SER A 10 14.83 11.80 -5.08
C SER A 10 13.60 12.13 -5.93
N ILE A 11 13.23 11.30 -6.90
CA ILE A 11 12.17 11.63 -7.88
C ILE A 11 10.77 11.21 -7.38
N PRO A 12 10.52 9.96 -6.93
CA PRO A 12 9.17 9.50 -6.65
C PRO A 12 8.52 10.19 -5.45
N ALA A 13 9.27 10.40 -4.36
CA ALA A 13 8.69 10.91 -3.12
C ALA A 13 8.12 12.35 -3.26
N PRO A 14 8.83 13.33 -3.86
CA PRO A 14 8.27 14.66 -4.10
C PRO A 14 7.05 14.65 -5.02
N LEU A 15 7.06 13.83 -6.07
CA LEU A 15 5.91 13.72 -6.98
C LEU A 15 4.69 13.15 -6.26
N ILE A 16 4.87 12.08 -5.48
CA ILE A 16 3.79 11.48 -4.71
C ILE A 16 3.27 12.42 -3.63
N SER A 17 4.12 13.26 -3.01
CA SER A 17 3.64 14.24 -2.03
C SER A 17 2.75 15.33 -2.64
N GLU A 18 3.05 15.74 -3.87
CA GLU A 18 2.30 16.79 -4.59
C GLU A 18 1.02 16.25 -5.25
N PHE A 19 1.12 15.14 -5.98
CA PHE A 19 0.00 14.57 -6.73
C PHE A 19 -0.85 13.58 -5.92
N GLY A 20 -0.32 13.09 -4.80
CA GLY A 20 -0.98 12.09 -3.97
C GLY A 20 -2.05 12.68 -3.04
N ILE A 21 -3.05 11.86 -2.76
CA ILE A 21 -4.05 12.16 -1.74
C ILE A 21 -3.59 11.67 -0.37
N ASN A 22 -4.20 12.22 0.69
CA ASN A 22 -3.99 11.72 2.04
C ASN A 22 -4.63 10.33 2.17
N ALA A 23 -3.86 9.38 2.69
CA ALA A 23 -4.30 8.04 3.01
C ALA A 23 -3.68 7.61 4.34
N THR A 24 -4.21 6.52 4.91
CA THR A 24 -3.69 5.90 6.13
C THR A 24 -3.32 4.47 5.82
N TYR A 25 -2.05 4.16 5.99
CA TYR A 25 -1.56 2.79 5.95
C TYR A 25 -1.89 2.10 7.27
N VAL A 26 -2.60 0.99 7.21
CA VAL A 26 -2.99 0.19 8.36
C VAL A 26 -2.13 -1.07 8.35
N LYS A 27 -1.08 -1.03 9.16
CA LYS A 27 -0.18 -2.16 9.37
C LYS A 27 -0.82 -3.16 10.32
N ALA A 28 -0.96 -4.40 9.88
CA ALA A 28 -1.44 -5.51 10.69
C ALA A 28 -0.42 -5.87 11.78
N SER A 29 -0.92 -6.36 12.91
CA SER A 29 -0.07 -6.94 13.96
C SER A 29 0.71 -8.14 13.40
N SER A 30 2.00 -8.25 13.74
CA SER A 30 2.78 -9.46 13.45
C SER A 30 2.34 -10.65 14.31
N ASN A 31 1.72 -10.38 15.46
CA ASN A 31 1.18 -11.38 16.38
C ASN A 31 -0.35 -11.28 16.35
N GLN A 32 -0.94 -11.77 15.27
CA GLN A 32 -2.40 -11.95 15.20
C GLN A 32 -2.75 -13.24 15.95
N THR A 33 -3.57 -13.12 17.00
CA THR A 33 -4.10 -14.27 17.72
C THR A 33 -5.52 -14.52 17.24
N TYR A 34 -5.76 -15.69 16.69
CA TYR A 34 -7.12 -16.12 16.33
C TYR A 34 -7.83 -16.60 17.59
N ASP A 35 -8.98 -16.01 17.89
CA ASP A 35 -9.90 -16.51 18.89
C ASP A 35 -10.88 -17.50 18.22
N PRO A 36 -10.78 -18.81 18.51
CA PRO A 36 -11.65 -19.82 17.91
C PRO A 36 -13.09 -19.79 18.42
N GLU A 37 -13.38 -19.15 19.56
CA GLU A 37 -14.75 -19.07 20.09
C GLU A 37 -15.55 -17.96 19.41
N THR A 38 -14.91 -16.85 19.05
CA THR A 38 -15.57 -15.69 18.43
C THR A 38 -15.31 -15.56 16.93
N GLY A 39 -14.32 -16.29 16.40
CA GLY A 39 -13.84 -16.12 15.02
C GLY A 39 -13.09 -14.81 14.79
N THR A 40 -12.75 -14.09 15.86
CA THR A 40 -12.11 -12.78 15.78
C THR A 40 -10.60 -12.92 15.67
N VAL A 41 -9.99 -12.16 14.77
CA VAL A 41 -8.53 -12.03 14.71
C VAL A 41 -8.12 -10.83 15.57
N LEU A 42 -7.49 -11.11 16.71
CA LEU A 42 -7.01 -10.11 17.65
C LEU A 42 -5.60 -9.66 17.27
N GLY A 43 -5.37 -8.36 17.20
CA GLY A 43 -4.05 -7.77 16.96
C GLY A 43 -4.11 -6.26 16.92
N SER A 44 -3.13 -5.58 17.54
CA SER A 44 -3.03 -4.11 17.45
C SER A 44 -2.61 -3.70 16.04
N THR A 45 -3.43 -2.88 15.37
CA THR A 45 -3.07 -2.28 14.09
C THR A 45 -2.34 -0.97 14.31
N THR A 46 -1.24 -0.74 13.58
CA THR A 46 -0.55 0.55 13.57
C THR A 46 -1.01 1.37 12.38
N LYS A 47 -1.52 2.59 12.63
CA LYS A 47 -1.93 3.53 11.59
C LYS A 47 -0.80 4.50 11.29
N ILE A 48 -0.39 4.57 10.03
CA ILE A 48 0.68 5.45 9.54
C ILE A 48 0.07 6.37 8.49
N ALA A 49 0.18 7.69 8.68
CA ALA A 49 -0.27 8.66 7.70
C ALA A 49 0.65 8.63 6.47
N ILE A 50 0.08 8.48 5.28
CA ILE A 50 0.82 8.42 4.02
C ILE A 50 0.19 9.34 2.96
N LYS A 51 0.98 9.67 1.95
CA LYS A 51 0.50 10.21 0.67
C LYS A 51 0.54 9.10 -0.36
N ALA A 52 -0.55 8.93 -1.10
CA ALA A 52 -0.66 7.89 -2.11
C ALA A 52 -1.34 8.37 -3.39
N VAL A 53 -0.86 7.89 -4.52
CA VAL A 53 -1.53 8.04 -5.82
C VAL A 53 -2.32 6.77 -6.07
N ILE A 54 -3.63 6.92 -6.27
CA ILE A 54 -4.56 5.80 -6.46
C ILE A 54 -5.03 5.83 -7.90
N THR A 55 -4.80 4.74 -8.64
CA THR A 55 -5.21 4.60 -10.02
C THR A 55 -6.06 3.35 -10.21
N GLN A 56 -6.94 3.38 -11.20
CA GLN A 56 -7.68 2.19 -11.60
C GLN A 56 -6.70 1.16 -12.19
N LEU A 57 -6.87 -0.10 -11.81
CA LEU A 57 -6.09 -1.18 -12.42
C LEU A 57 -6.66 -1.48 -13.81
N LYS A 58 -5.79 -1.53 -14.83
CA LYS A 58 -6.20 -1.97 -16.17
C LYS A 58 -6.09 -3.50 -16.28
N PRO A 59 -6.97 -4.17 -17.05
CA PRO A 59 -6.92 -5.62 -17.25
C PRO A 59 -5.58 -6.14 -17.79
N GLU A 60 -4.81 -5.30 -18.48
CA GLU A 60 -3.48 -5.61 -19.01
C GLU A 60 -2.42 -5.74 -17.90
N GLU A 61 -2.66 -5.19 -16.71
CA GLU A 61 -1.72 -5.15 -15.58
C GLU A 61 -1.85 -6.34 -14.63
N LEU A 62 -2.90 -7.17 -14.77
CA LEU A 62 -3.14 -8.33 -13.92
C LEU A 62 -3.45 -9.53 -14.81
N GLN A 63 -2.86 -10.70 -14.53
CA GLN A 63 -3.02 -11.92 -15.35
C GLN A 63 -4.44 -12.50 -15.33
N GLY A 64 -5.40 -11.84 -15.99
CA GLY A 64 -6.75 -12.33 -16.31
C GLY A 64 -7.78 -12.37 -15.18
N PHE A 65 -7.38 -12.29 -13.90
CA PHE A 65 -8.29 -12.37 -12.75
C PHE A 65 -8.49 -11.02 -12.04
N TYR A 66 -8.93 -9.99 -12.78
CA TYR A 66 -9.25 -8.68 -12.20
C TYR A 66 -10.69 -8.62 -11.68
N GLN A 67 -10.88 -7.99 -10.52
CA GLN A 67 -12.20 -7.56 -10.06
C GLN A 67 -12.35 -6.06 -10.23
N ARG A 68 -13.54 -5.58 -10.60
CA ARG A 68 -13.82 -4.14 -10.81
C ARG A 68 -13.46 -3.24 -9.61
N THR A 69 -13.32 -3.83 -8.43
CA THR A 69 -12.98 -3.21 -7.15
C THR A 69 -11.48 -3.15 -6.87
N ASP A 70 -10.63 -3.69 -7.75
CA ASP A 70 -9.18 -3.68 -7.57
C ASP A 70 -8.59 -2.33 -8.02
N VAL A 71 -7.72 -1.77 -7.19
CA VAL A 71 -7.05 -0.49 -7.42
C VAL A 71 -5.55 -0.64 -7.27
N LYS A 72 -4.81 0.15 -8.03
CA LYS A 72 -3.36 0.28 -7.88
C LYS A 72 -3.07 1.48 -7.01
N ILE A 73 -2.23 1.29 -5.99
CA ILE A 73 -1.86 2.33 -5.03
C ILE A 73 -0.35 2.46 -5.02
N ILE A 74 0.14 3.67 -5.29
CA ILE A 74 1.56 3.99 -5.34
C ILE A 74 1.89 4.96 -4.22
N PHE A 75 2.90 4.63 -3.41
CA PHE A 75 3.37 5.49 -2.32
C PHE A 75 4.88 5.37 -2.12
N ALA A 76 5.49 6.38 -1.50
CA ALA A 76 6.93 6.42 -1.27
C ALA A 76 7.33 5.46 -0.15
N ALA A 77 8.40 4.69 -0.36
CA ALA A 77 8.89 3.70 0.62
C ALA A 77 9.42 4.36 1.90
N SER A 78 9.90 5.60 1.81
CA SER A 78 10.36 6.40 2.96
C SER A 78 9.28 6.62 4.01
N LEU A 79 7.99 6.60 3.62
CA LEU A 79 6.86 6.80 4.53
C LEU A 79 6.63 5.62 5.49
N LEU A 80 7.17 4.45 5.17
CA LEU A 80 7.04 3.24 6.00
C LEU A 80 8.31 2.95 6.81
N SER A 81 9.28 3.87 6.84
CA SER A 81 10.51 3.74 7.62
C SER A 81 11.26 2.41 7.39
N GLY A 82 11.27 1.92 6.14
CA GLY A 82 11.92 0.67 5.75
C GLY A 82 11.07 -0.59 5.94
N TYR A 83 9.82 -0.47 6.39
CA TYR A 83 8.88 -1.58 6.42
C TYR A 83 8.39 -1.93 5.00
N TYR A 84 8.41 -3.23 4.67
CA TYR A 84 7.84 -3.74 3.42
C TYR A 84 6.36 -4.05 3.59
N PRO A 85 5.50 -3.56 2.68
CA PRO A 85 4.09 -3.88 2.70
C PRO A 85 3.80 -5.37 2.60
N GLN A 86 2.79 -5.83 3.34
CA GLN A 86 2.33 -7.22 3.35
C GLN A 86 0.85 -7.31 2.93
N THR A 87 0.42 -8.51 2.52
CA THR A 87 -0.98 -8.78 2.12
C THR A 87 -1.96 -8.81 3.29
N THR A 88 -1.45 -8.83 4.52
CA THR A 88 -2.21 -8.65 5.76
C THR A 88 -2.55 -7.18 6.02
N ASP A 89 -1.84 -6.26 5.39
CA ASP A 89 -2.00 -4.82 5.56
C ASP A 89 -3.14 -4.26 4.67
N SER A 90 -3.58 -3.04 5.00
CA SER A 90 -4.61 -2.34 4.22
C SER A 90 -4.35 -0.84 4.15
N ILE A 91 -5.00 -0.17 3.22
CA ILE A 91 -4.89 1.27 3.01
C ILE A 91 -6.29 1.89 3.09
N GLU A 92 -6.45 2.83 4.01
CA GLU A 92 -7.67 3.62 4.19
C GLU A 92 -7.52 4.96 3.47
N TYR A 93 -8.50 5.35 2.65
CA TYR A 93 -8.51 6.66 2.00
C TYR A 93 -9.93 7.17 1.79
N ALA A 94 -10.08 8.49 1.65
CA ALA A 94 -11.37 9.09 1.36
C ALA A 94 -11.67 9.01 -0.14
N GLN A 95 -12.80 8.42 -0.50
CA GLN A 95 -13.34 8.44 -1.85
C GLN A 95 -14.77 8.99 -1.80
N ASN A 96 -15.00 10.13 -2.45
CA ASN A 96 -16.30 10.81 -2.42
C ASN A 96 -16.82 11.03 -0.99
N SER A 97 -15.95 11.52 -0.11
CA SER A 97 -16.21 11.76 1.32
C SER A 97 -16.55 10.51 2.16
N ILE A 98 -16.34 9.30 1.62
CA ILE A 98 -16.49 8.04 2.34
C ILE A 98 -15.11 7.42 2.52
N THR A 99 -14.77 7.04 3.76
CA THR A 99 -13.54 6.28 4.02
C THR A 99 -13.71 4.87 3.48
N ARG A 100 -12.85 4.50 2.53
CA ARG A 100 -12.77 3.16 1.96
C ARG A 100 -11.53 2.46 2.49
N THR A 101 -11.66 1.17 2.77
CA THR A 101 -10.54 0.30 3.15
C THR A 101 -10.21 -0.60 1.98
N ALA A 102 -9.00 -0.48 1.46
CA ALA A 102 -8.48 -1.33 0.40
C ALA A 102 -7.47 -2.32 0.99
N LYS A 103 -7.79 -3.61 0.95
CA LYS A 103 -6.91 -4.67 1.45
C LYS A 103 -5.84 -4.98 0.41
N ILE A 104 -4.57 -5.02 0.80
CA ILE A 104 -3.47 -5.31 -0.12
C ILE A 104 -3.55 -6.78 -0.54
N ILE A 105 -3.52 -7.04 -1.85
CA ILE A 105 -3.56 -8.40 -2.42
C ILE A 105 -2.28 -8.76 -3.17
N ASP A 106 -1.57 -7.77 -3.67
CA ASP A 106 -0.28 -7.97 -4.34
C ASP A 106 0.64 -6.76 -4.10
N ILE A 107 1.94 -7.01 -4.00
CA ILE A 107 2.95 -6.00 -3.68
C ILE A 107 4.05 -6.05 -4.73
N LEU A 108 4.15 -4.99 -5.52
CA LEU A 108 5.25 -4.78 -6.43
C LEU A 108 6.17 -3.67 -5.89
N SER A 109 7.30 -4.09 -5.34
CA SER A 109 8.34 -3.17 -4.86
C SER A 109 9.51 -3.16 -5.83
N TYR A 110 9.74 -2.02 -6.49
CA TYR A 110 10.87 -1.88 -7.40
C TYR A 110 12.16 -1.66 -6.61
N ARG A 111 13.26 -2.31 -7.04
CA ARG A 111 14.62 -2.31 -6.46
C ARG A 111 14.92 -3.25 -5.27
N GLY A 112 14.11 -4.29 -5.05
CA GLY A 112 14.44 -5.35 -4.08
C GLY A 112 14.59 -4.81 -2.66
N ASP A 113 15.76 -5.00 -2.02
CA ASP A 113 16.07 -4.63 -0.62
C ASP A 113 16.18 -3.11 -0.34
N ASN A 114 16.10 -2.25 -1.36
CA ASN A 114 16.16 -0.79 -1.19
C ASN A 114 15.09 -0.06 -2.03
N PRO A 115 13.79 -0.24 -1.71
CA PRO A 115 12.70 0.33 -2.47
C PRO A 115 12.68 1.84 -2.31
N ILE A 116 12.42 2.54 -3.41
CA ILE A 116 12.14 3.99 -3.40
C ILE A 116 10.63 4.22 -3.34
N MET A 117 9.87 3.33 -3.98
CA MET A 117 8.41 3.37 -4.01
C MET A 117 7.86 1.95 -3.92
N HIS A 118 6.64 1.84 -3.40
CA HIS A 118 5.84 0.64 -3.49
C HIS A 118 4.68 0.89 -4.46
N SER A 119 4.41 -0.09 -5.30
CA SER A 119 3.21 -0.17 -6.13
C SER A 119 2.44 -1.40 -5.68
N VAL A 120 1.35 -1.21 -4.95
CA VAL A 120 0.53 -2.32 -4.47
C VAL A 120 -0.76 -2.40 -5.28
N VAL A 121 -1.26 -3.62 -5.44
CA VAL A 121 -2.64 -3.85 -5.86
C VAL A 121 -3.44 -4.14 -4.61
N ALA A 122 -4.54 -3.40 -4.43
CA ALA A 122 -5.42 -3.55 -3.29
C ALA A 122 -6.88 -3.70 -3.76
N ARG A 123 -7.65 -4.47 -3.02
CA ARG A 123 -9.07 -4.71 -3.28
C ARG A 123 -9.92 -3.91 -2.32
N LEU A 124 -10.87 -3.15 -2.85
CA LEU A 124 -11.86 -2.46 -2.04
C LEU A 124 -12.82 -3.46 -1.38
N GLY A 125 -13.00 -3.30 -0.07
CA GLY A 125 -14.01 -3.99 0.72
C GLY A 125 -15.38 -3.32 0.68
#